data_AF-A0AAX3ZJN7-F1
#
_entry.id   AF-A0AAX3ZJN7-F1
#
_cell.length_a   1.000
_cell.length_b   1.000
_cell.length_c   1.000
_cell.angle_alpha   90.00
_cell.angle_beta   90.00
_cell.angle_gamma   90.00
#
_symmetry.space_group_name_H-M   'P 1'
#
loop_
_entity.id
_entity.type
_entity.pdbx_description
1 polymer ?
#
loop_
_entity_poly.entity_id
_entity_poly.type
_entity_poly.pdbx_seq_one_letter_code
_entity_poly.pdbx_strand_id
1 'polypeptide(L)'
;MAPTGTGTPAVRRARVDPAGFPFATAFELPAAGLPRLTPEEWVRASYEDVPVALRELIRTGWAGVLGLRLGPRTSPRHVVGWRRVEAGPRRIVLEARAPSLTVRNVVTLDDTRLLWATYARYERPAGRALWSLAAPVHHLAVPVLLTRAVRRMG
;
A
#
# COMPACT_ATOMS: atom_id res chain seq x y z
N MET A 1 -14.25 -20.62 27.18
CA MET A 1 -14.10 -19.18 27.48
C MET A 1 -12.82 -18.72 26.81
N ALA A 2 -12.91 -18.10 25.63
CA ALA A 2 -11.74 -17.60 24.90
C ALA A 2 -11.48 -16.14 25.34
N PRO A 3 -10.21 -15.70 25.49
CA PRO A 3 -9.94 -14.32 25.83
C PRO A 3 -10.39 -13.42 24.68
N THR A 4 -11.31 -12.51 24.98
CA THR A 4 -11.64 -11.32 24.19
C THR A 4 -10.37 -10.48 24.09
N GLY A 5 -9.63 -10.66 23.00
CA GLY A 5 -8.53 -9.79 22.63
C GLY A 5 -9.06 -8.45 22.13
N THR A 6 -9.44 -7.56 23.05
CA THR A 6 -9.71 -6.14 22.80
C THR A 6 -8.41 -5.36 22.53
N GLY A 7 -7.54 -5.90 21.68
CA GLY A 7 -6.43 -5.17 21.09
C GLY A 7 -6.84 -4.74 19.69
N THR A 8 -6.67 -3.46 19.35
CA THR A 8 -6.70 -3.07 17.94
C THR A 8 -5.71 -3.96 17.19
N PRO A 9 -6.12 -4.69 16.13
CA PRO A 9 -5.19 -5.52 15.39
C PRO A 9 -4.05 -4.63 14.90
N ALA A 10 -2.84 -4.93 15.37
CA ALA A 10 -1.69 -4.06 15.16
C ALA A 10 -1.02 -4.41 13.82
N VAL A 11 -0.82 -3.39 12.99
CA VAL A 11 -0.01 -3.53 11.79
C VAL A 11 1.43 -3.77 12.20
N ARG A 12 2.03 -4.82 11.64
CA ARG A 12 3.41 -5.22 11.95
C ARG A 12 4.18 -5.48 10.67
N ARG A 13 5.50 -5.29 10.73
CA ARG A 13 6.37 -5.56 9.59
C ARG A 13 6.47 -7.08 9.39
N ALA A 14 6.34 -7.52 8.15
CA ALA A 14 6.47 -8.92 7.75
C ALA A 14 7.63 -9.09 6.77
N ARG A 15 8.17 -10.31 6.71
CA ARG A 15 9.07 -10.69 5.61
C ARG A 15 8.24 -10.99 4.37
N VAL A 16 8.82 -10.68 3.21
CA VAL A 16 8.23 -11.00 1.91
C VAL A 16 9.35 -11.41 0.97
N ASP A 17 9.05 -12.36 0.07
CA ASP A 17 9.95 -12.69 -1.04
C ASP A 17 10.14 -11.44 -1.92
N PRO A 18 11.38 -11.00 -2.21
CA PRO A 18 11.63 -9.89 -3.12
C PRO A 18 11.06 -10.07 -4.53
N ALA A 19 10.72 -11.28 -4.97
CA ALA A 19 10.09 -11.56 -6.27
C ALA A 19 10.87 -10.94 -7.47
N GLY A 20 12.20 -10.95 -7.39
CA GLY A 20 13.08 -10.36 -8.40
C GLY A 20 13.14 -8.83 -8.41
N PHE A 21 12.66 -8.16 -7.36
CA PHE A 21 12.82 -6.71 -7.16
C PHE A 21 14.02 -6.40 -6.25
N PRO A 22 14.83 -5.38 -6.59
CA PRO A 22 15.94 -4.92 -5.74
C PRO A 22 15.53 -4.42 -4.35
N PHE A 23 14.27 -4.01 -4.19
CA PHE A 23 13.70 -3.62 -2.91
C PHE A 23 12.34 -4.26 -2.71
N ALA A 24 12.13 -4.80 -1.51
CA ALA A 24 10.83 -5.27 -1.04
C ALA A 24 10.67 -5.01 0.46
N THR A 25 9.45 -4.64 0.85
CA THR A 25 9.05 -4.52 2.27
C THR A 25 7.59 -4.91 2.38
N ALA A 26 7.18 -5.44 3.53
CA ALA A 26 5.78 -5.79 3.74
C ALA A 26 5.31 -5.47 5.16
N PHE A 27 4.01 -5.21 5.25
CA PHE A 27 3.27 -5.01 6.47
C PHE A 27 2.08 -5.95 6.49
N GLU A 28 1.85 -6.60 7.62
CA GLU A 28 0.71 -7.49 7.80
C GLU A 28 -0.22 -7.01 8.92
N LEU A 29 -1.47 -7.40 8.78
CA LEU A 29 -2.55 -7.17 9.73
C LEU A 29 -3.34 -8.49 9.87
N PRO A 30 -3.57 -9.01 11.09
CA PRO A 30 -4.41 -10.20 11.26
C PRO A 30 -5.81 -9.96 10.70
N ALA A 31 -6.36 -10.92 9.96
CA ALA A 31 -7.70 -10.84 9.37
C ALA A 31 -8.81 -11.06 10.40
N ALA A 32 -8.50 -11.70 11.53
CA ALA A 32 -9.44 -11.92 12.61
C ALA A 32 -10.01 -10.59 13.13
N GLY A 33 -11.34 -10.46 13.11
CA GLY A 33 -12.04 -9.26 13.57
C GLY A 33 -12.06 -8.10 12.56
N LEU A 34 -11.52 -8.29 11.35
CA LEU A 34 -11.62 -7.30 10.28
C LEU A 34 -12.93 -7.44 9.49
N PRO A 35 -13.45 -6.34 8.92
CA PRO A 35 -14.55 -6.39 7.98
C PRO A 35 -14.17 -7.22 6.74
N ARG A 36 -15.17 -7.90 6.16
CA ARG A 36 -15.01 -8.70 4.93
C ARG A 36 -14.96 -7.78 3.71
N LEU A 37 -13.78 -7.25 3.45
CA LEU A 37 -13.50 -6.39 2.29
C LEU A 37 -12.57 -7.09 1.31
N THR A 38 -12.75 -6.79 0.03
CA THR A 38 -11.81 -7.16 -1.02
C THR A 38 -10.47 -6.45 -0.84
N PRO A 39 -9.38 -6.97 -1.43
CA PRO A 39 -8.10 -6.29 -1.43
C PRO A 39 -8.15 -4.87 -2.02
N GLU A 40 -8.98 -4.64 -3.05
CA GLU A 40 -9.15 -3.30 -3.62
C GLU A 40 -9.79 -2.33 -2.61
N GLU A 41 -10.84 -2.76 -1.93
CA GLU A 41 -11.52 -1.96 -0.90
C GLU A 41 -10.57 -1.62 0.25
N TRP A 42 -9.72 -2.55 0.68
CA TRP A 42 -8.67 -2.25 1.68
C TRP A 42 -7.70 -1.17 1.21
N VAL A 43 -7.29 -1.21 -0.05
CA VAL A 43 -6.39 -0.21 -0.61
C VAL A 43 -7.08 1.14 -0.74
N ARG A 44 -8.35 1.17 -1.19
CA ARG A 44 -9.17 2.40 -1.23
C ARG A 44 -9.41 2.96 0.17
N ALA A 45 -9.74 2.12 1.16
CA ALA A 45 -9.87 2.57 2.54
C ALA A 45 -8.56 3.17 3.10
N SER A 46 -7.41 2.63 2.68
CA SER A 46 -6.10 3.12 3.13
C SER A 46 -5.67 4.42 2.44
N TYR A 47 -5.99 4.61 1.15
CA TYR A 47 -5.50 5.74 0.36
C TYR A 47 -6.55 6.78 0.00
N GLU A 48 -7.80 6.36 -0.24
CA GLU A 48 -8.92 7.23 -0.57
C GLU A 48 -9.62 7.68 0.71
N ASP A 49 -9.88 6.81 1.69
CA ASP A 49 -10.59 7.19 2.92
C ASP A 49 -9.70 7.87 3.97
N VAL A 50 -9.04 8.94 3.52
CA VAL A 50 -8.26 9.89 4.31
C VAL A 50 -8.77 11.31 4.06
N PRO A 51 -8.47 12.28 4.95
CA PRO A 51 -8.79 13.68 4.69
C PRO A 51 -8.24 14.12 3.33
N VAL A 52 -8.97 14.96 2.60
CA VAL A 52 -8.58 15.42 1.24
C VAL A 52 -7.16 15.98 1.23
N ALA A 53 -6.81 16.80 2.23
CA ALA A 53 -5.46 17.36 2.38
C ALA A 53 -4.37 16.26 2.47
N LEU A 54 -4.61 15.18 3.23
CA LEU A 54 -3.68 14.07 3.34
C LEU A 54 -3.59 13.28 2.03
N ARG A 55 -4.72 13.07 1.35
CA ARG A 55 -4.76 12.42 0.03
C ARG A 55 -3.89 13.18 -0.99
N GLU A 56 -4.03 14.50 -1.03
CA GLU A 56 -3.26 15.38 -1.91
C GLU A 56 -1.77 15.45 -1.53
N LEU A 57 -1.45 15.47 -0.23
CA LEU A 57 -0.07 15.41 0.25
C LEU A 57 0.62 14.12 -0.22
N ILE A 58 -0.01 12.97 -0.02
CA ILE A 58 0.53 11.66 -0.43
C ILE A 58 0.74 11.63 -1.95
N ARG A 59 -0.28 12.07 -2.71
CA ARG A 59 -0.23 12.11 -4.18
C ARG A 59 0.88 13.02 -4.68
N THR A 60 1.04 14.18 -4.07
CA THR A 60 2.10 15.14 -4.40
C THR A 60 3.48 14.61 -4.02
N GLY A 61 3.59 13.87 -2.91
CA GLY A 61 4.82 13.16 -2.54
C GLY A 61 5.22 12.13 -3.60
N TRP A 62 4.28 11.30 -4.07
CA TRP A 62 4.53 10.33 -5.14
C TRP A 62 4.96 11.00 -6.45
N ALA A 63 4.25 12.05 -6.89
CA ALA A 63 4.56 12.73 -8.15
C ALA A 63 5.83 13.59 -8.05
N GLY A 64 6.03 14.33 -6.96
CA GLY A 64 7.11 15.30 -6.80
C GLY A 64 8.43 14.68 -6.34
N VAL A 65 8.41 13.78 -5.36
CA VAL A 65 9.63 13.15 -4.83
C VAL A 65 10.09 12.02 -5.73
N LEU A 66 9.18 11.13 -6.13
CA LEU A 66 9.52 9.95 -6.91
C LEU A 66 9.34 10.14 -8.43
N GLY A 67 8.76 11.25 -8.88
CA GLY A 67 8.49 11.47 -10.29
C GLY A 67 7.43 10.54 -10.87
N LEU A 68 6.59 9.91 -10.02
CA LEU A 68 5.65 8.90 -10.46
C LEU A 68 4.58 9.50 -11.36
N ARG A 69 4.38 8.87 -12.52
CA ARG A 69 3.30 9.18 -13.45
C ARG A 69 2.00 8.57 -12.93
N LEU A 70 1.18 9.42 -12.31
CA LEU A 70 -0.11 9.03 -11.76
C LEU A 70 -1.22 9.26 -12.80
N GLY A 71 -2.10 8.27 -12.92
CA GLY A 71 -3.28 8.34 -13.78
C GLY A 71 -4.42 9.19 -13.21
N PRO A 72 -5.52 9.31 -13.98
CA PRO A 72 -6.69 10.10 -13.58
C PRO A 72 -7.37 9.54 -12.32
N ARG A 73 -7.86 10.45 -11.46
CA ARG A 73 -8.48 10.12 -10.16
C ARG A 73 -9.80 9.35 -10.26
N THR A 74 -10.58 9.60 -11.31
CA THR A 74 -11.95 9.08 -11.46
C THR A 74 -12.02 7.78 -12.27
N SER A 75 -10.88 7.25 -12.71
CA SER A 75 -10.86 6.01 -13.48
C SER A 75 -10.98 4.79 -12.56
N PRO A 76 -11.90 3.84 -12.83
CA PRO A 76 -12.00 2.59 -12.07
C PRO A 76 -10.77 1.69 -12.25
N ARG A 77 -9.91 1.98 -13.23
CA ARG A 77 -8.61 1.31 -13.43
C ARG A 77 -7.50 1.89 -12.56
N HIS A 78 -7.80 2.91 -11.75
CA HIS A 78 -6.84 3.56 -10.88
C HIS A 78 -7.35 3.64 -9.44
N VAL A 79 -6.41 3.60 -8.50
CA VAL A 79 -6.66 3.87 -7.08
C VAL A 79 -5.71 4.99 -6.66
N VAL A 80 -6.26 6.17 -6.35
CA VAL A 80 -5.48 7.43 -6.15
C VAL A 80 -4.43 7.68 -7.23
N GLY A 81 -4.74 7.33 -8.48
CA GLY A 81 -3.83 7.51 -9.62
C GLY A 81 -2.78 6.40 -9.81
N TRP A 82 -2.69 5.42 -8.91
CA TRP A 82 -1.93 4.19 -9.19
C TRP A 82 -2.70 3.31 -10.15
N ARG A 83 -2.03 2.77 -11.16
CA ARG A 83 -2.66 1.91 -12.16
C ARG A 83 -2.88 0.52 -11.59
N ARG A 84 -4.09 0.01 -11.70
CA ARG A 84 -4.43 -1.38 -11.36
C ARG A 84 -3.94 -2.31 -12.47
N VAL A 85 -2.96 -3.15 -12.14
CA VAL A 85 -2.37 -4.13 -13.08
C VAL A 85 -3.07 -5.48 -12.95
N GLU A 86 -3.52 -5.81 -11.75
CA GLU A 86 -4.24 -7.04 -11.44
C GLU A 86 -5.26 -6.75 -10.34
N ALA A 87 -6.42 -7.37 -10.42
CA ALA A 87 -7.45 -7.31 -9.39
C ALA A 87 -8.20 -8.63 -9.35
N GLY A 88 -8.29 -9.22 -8.18
CA GLY A 88 -8.99 -10.48 -7.92
C GLY A 88 -9.45 -10.56 -6.47
N PRO A 89 -10.18 -11.63 -6.12
CA PRO A 89 -10.85 -11.75 -4.82
C PRO A 89 -9.89 -11.78 -3.62
N ARG A 90 -8.65 -12.22 -3.84
CA ARG A 90 -7.62 -12.37 -2.78
C ARG A 90 -6.35 -11.57 -3.04
N ARG A 91 -6.25 -10.88 -4.19
CA ARG A 91 -5.06 -10.14 -4.58
C ARG A 91 -5.36 -8.93 -5.44
N ILE A 92 -4.65 -7.83 -5.19
CA ILE A 92 -4.60 -6.66 -6.08
C ILE A 92 -3.15 -6.24 -6.27
N VAL A 93 -2.81 -5.82 -7.48
CA VAL A 93 -1.52 -5.21 -7.81
C VAL A 93 -1.74 -3.82 -8.38
N LEU A 94 -1.19 -2.84 -7.68
CA LEU A 94 -1.11 -1.45 -8.13
C LEU A 94 0.30 -1.13 -8.57
N GLU A 95 0.44 -0.37 -9.64
CA GLU A 95 1.73 0.05 -10.17
C GLU A 95 1.73 1.54 -10.53
N ALA A 96 2.83 2.21 -10.19
CA ALA A 96 3.17 3.53 -10.67
C ALA A 96 4.58 3.51 -11.25
N ARG A 97 4.80 4.28 -12.32
CA ARG A 97 6.08 4.31 -13.04
C ARG A 97 6.63 5.73 -13.14
N ALA A 98 7.93 5.84 -13.03
CA ALA A 98 8.73 7.00 -13.37
C ALA A 98 9.88 6.55 -14.29
N PRO A 99 10.54 7.47 -15.03
CA PRO A 99 11.74 7.14 -15.80
C PRO A 99 12.90 6.57 -14.95
N SER A 100 12.90 6.83 -13.64
CA SER A 100 13.94 6.41 -12.70
C SER A 100 13.60 5.13 -11.94
N LEU A 101 12.31 4.85 -11.68
CA LEU A 101 11.87 3.66 -10.95
C LEU A 101 10.44 3.23 -11.28
N THR A 102 10.17 1.95 -11.06
CA THR A 102 8.83 1.36 -11.05
C THR A 102 8.50 0.90 -9.64
N VAL A 103 7.34 1.30 -9.11
CA VAL A 103 6.88 0.89 -7.77
C VAL A 103 5.61 0.07 -7.92
N ARG A 104 5.52 -1.04 -7.16
CA ARG A 104 4.31 -1.86 -7.05
C ARG A 104 3.85 -1.98 -5.61
N ASN A 105 2.56 -1.82 -5.37
CA ASN A 105 1.90 -2.24 -4.14
C ASN A 105 1.08 -3.49 -4.44
N VAL A 106 1.38 -4.57 -3.75
CA VAL A 106 0.67 -5.84 -3.84
C VAL A 106 -0.04 -6.06 -2.51
N VAL A 107 -1.35 -6.12 -2.53
CA VAL A 107 -2.14 -6.45 -1.35
C VAL A 107 -2.75 -7.81 -1.55
N THR A 108 -2.45 -8.73 -0.64
CA THR A 108 -3.05 -10.07 -0.59
C THR A 108 -3.87 -10.21 0.67
N LEU A 109 -5.02 -10.84 0.53
CA LEU A 109 -5.90 -11.19 1.63
C LEU A 109 -6.13 -12.70 1.62
N ASP A 110 -5.78 -13.34 2.72
CA ASP A 110 -6.11 -14.73 3.02
C ASP A 110 -6.95 -14.80 4.31
N ASP A 111 -7.32 -16.02 4.71
CA ASP A 111 -8.20 -16.23 5.87
C ASP A 111 -7.54 -15.85 7.21
N THR A 112 -6.21 -15.64 7.22
CA THR A 112 -5.42 -15.36 8.43
C THR A 112 -4.98 -13.91 8.52
N ARG A 113 -4.70 -13.26 7.38
CA ARG A 113 -4.11 -11.91 7.34
C ARG A 113 -4.37 -11.16 6.04
N LEU A 114 -4.27 -9.85 6.16
CA LEU A 114 -3.97 -8.93 5.07
C LEU A 114 -2.45 -8.68 5.04
N LEU A 115 -1.82 -8.81 3.88
CA LEU A 115 -0.41 -8.49 3.65
C LEU A 115 -0.31 -7.40 2.58
N TRP A 116 0.30 -6.27 2.94
CA TRP A 116 0.65 -5.17 2.04
C TRP A 116 2.14 -5.20 1.75
N ALA A 117 2.51 -5.62 0.55
CA ALA A 117 3.90 -5.62 0.09
C ALA A 117 4.16 -4.49 -0.89
N THR A 118 5.27 -3.78 -0.71
CA THR A 118 5.73 -2.74 -1.62
C THR A 118 7.06 -3.14 -2.23
N TYR A 119 7.14 -3.08 -3.55
CA TYR A 119 8.30 -3.42 -4.35
C TYR A 119 8.76 -2.21 -5.15
N ALA A 120 10.07 -2.02 -5.25
CA ALA A 120 10.65 -0.99 -6.11
C ALA A 120 11.73 -1.60 -7.03
N ARG A 121 11.59 -1.33 -8.33
CA ARG A 121 12.58 -1.61 -9.37
C ARG A 121 13.22 -0.30 -9.78
N TYR A 122 14.55 -0.25 -9.77
CA TYR A 122 15.29 0.92 -10.19
C TYR A 122 15.61 0.79 -11.67
N GLU A 123 15.08 1.70 -12.48
CA GLU A 123 15.38 1.76 -13.92
C GLU A 123 16.67 2.55 -14.17
N ARG A 124 17.05 3.41 -13.21
CA ARG A 124 18.27 4.25 -13.24
C ARG A 124 18.85 4.41 -11.82
N PRO A 125 20.15 4.77 -11.67
CA PRO A 125 20.77 4.99 -10.35
C PRO A 125 20.03 6.02 -9.48
N ALA A 126 19.49 7.07 -10.09
CA ALA A 126 18.65 8.06 -9.42
C ALA A 126 17.42 7.44 -8.73
N GLY A 127 16.85 6.36 -9.30
CA GLY A 127 15.70 5.67 -8.70
C GLY A 127 16.04 5.05 -7.35
N ARG A 128 17.24 4.50 -7.20
CA ARG A 128 17.73 3.97 -5.91
C ARG A 128 17.89 5.10 -4.89
N ALA A 129 18.49 6.23 -5.29
CA ALA A 129 18.68 7.38 -4.41
C ALA A 129 17.34 7.97 -3.93
N LEU A 130 16.41 8.21 -4.85
CA LEU A 130 15.07 8.70 -4.53
C LEU A 130 14.31 7.74 -3.62
N TRP A 131 14.37 6.43 -3.91
CA TRP A 131 13.70 5.44 -3.07
C TRP A 131 14.32 5.33 -1.68
N SER A 132 15.63 5.47 -1.52
CA SER A 132 16.27 5.51 -0.20
C SER A 132 15.75 6.65 0.69
N LEU A 133 15.35 7.78 0.10
CA LEU A 133 14.71 8.89 0.81
C LEU A 133 13.24 8.63 1.11
N ALA A 134 12.52 7.99 0.18
CA ALA A 134 11.10 7.71 0.33
C ALA A 134 10.79 6.51 1.23
N ALA A 135 11.67 5.50 1.28
CA ALA A 135 11.43 4.25 2.00
C ALA A 135 11.18 4.43 3.52
N PRO A 136 11.93 5.30 4.25
CA PRO A 136 11.63 5.57 5.66
C PRO A 136 10.24 6.17 5.86
N VAL A 137 9.86 7.17 5.03
CA VAL A 137 8.53 7.79 5.08
C VAL A 137 7.45 6.75 4.75
N HIS A 138 7.68 5.91 3.75
CA HIS A 138 6.79 4.83 3.37
C HIS A 138 6.58 3.82 4.50
N HIS A 139 7.65 3.46 5.22
CA HIS A 139 7.57 2.54 6.35
C HIS A 139 6.78 3.11 7.54
N LEU A 140 6.69 4.43 7.67
CA LEU A 140 5.83 5.09 8.66
C LEU A 140 4.40 5.24 8.16
N ALA A 141 4.23 5.64 6.90
CA ALA A 141 2.94 5.98 6.33
C ALA A 141 2.03 4.76 6.16
N VAL A 142 2.52 3.63 5.62
CA VAL A 142 1.68 2.45 5.36
C VAL A 142 1.02 1.90 6.63
N PRO A 143 1.75 1.67 7.75
CA PRO A 143 1.13 1.24 9.00
C PRO A 143 0.08 2.21 9.54
N VAL A 144 0.34 3.52 9.47
CA VAL A 144 -0.60 4.55 9.94
C VAL A 144 -1.89 4.54 9.10
N LEU A 145 -1.76 4.45 7.78
CA LEU A 145 -2.90 4.43 6.86
C LEU A 145 -3.74 3.17 7.02
N LEU A 146 -3.10 2.00 7.14
CA LEU A 146 -3.79 0.74 7.42
C LEU A 146 -4.50 0.76 8.78
N THR A 147 -3.84 1.24 9.82
CA THR A 147 -4.44 1.36 11.17
C THR A 147 -5.64 2.30 11.15
N ARG A 148 -5.55 3.40 10.40
CA ARG A 148 -6.67 4.34 10.21
C ARG A 148 -7.83 3.69 9.48
N ALA A 149 -7.57 2.93 8.41
CA ALA A 149 -8.59 2.20 7.68
C ALA A 149 -9.33 1.24 8.63
N VAL A 150 -8.61 0.42 9.40
CA VAL A 150 -9.20 -0.48 10.41
C VAL A 150 -10.14 0.27 11.37
N ARG A 151 -9.67 1.37 11.95
CA ARG A 151 -10.44 2.17 12.92
C ARG A 151 -11.69 2.83 12.36
N ARG A 152 -11.78 3.01 11.04
CA ARG A 152 -12.96 3.59 10.40
C ARG A 152 -14.03 2.54 10.07
N MET A 153 -13.64 1.28 9.98
CA MET A 153 -14.49 0.21 9.47
C MET A 153 -14.92 -0.79 10.55
N GLY A 154 -14.27 -0.78 11.71
CA GLY A 154 -14.77 -1.39 12.94
C GLY A 154 -15.53 -0.37 13.79
#